data_AF-A0A9D0LP87-F1
#
_entry.id   AF-A0A9D0LP87-F1
#
_cell.length_a   1.000
_cell.length_b   1.000
_cell.length_c   1.000
_cell.angle_alpha   90.00
_cell.angle_beta   90.00
_cell.angle_gamma   90.00
#
_symmetry.space_group_name_H-M   'P 1'
#
loop_
_entity.id
_entity.type
_entity.pdbx_description
1 polymer ?
#
loop_
_entity_poly.entity_id
_entity_poly.type
_entity_poly.pdbx_seq_one_letter_code
_entity_poly.pdbx_strand_id
1 'polypeptide(L)'
;MLGKSRRRRLVSRIINAARSLVLIGLLAASGLAQATIYNVLDVLPGGSGFNASLFHNSSGTNPQTGSTISDFTGNAVSGTYNDVTGLLDVTIALDGAGGTFNLNGLLVFSGTGELNGNSQLSLVFSNPTAALHNDELGFQSGYVCCGSSGQDPNSFIDSGGNKIMTLWGANYGGGTFNGDYGPNPPRDLGMDLRLKLTAVPLPAAVWLFGSGLLGLAGVVRRKNRA
;
A
#
# COMPACT_ATOMS: atom_id res chain seq x y z
N MET A 1 23.85 -45.05 42.07
CA MET A 1 23.42 -45.54 40.73
C MET A 1 21.99 -45.09 40.45
N LEU A 2 21.77 -44.16 39.51
CA LEU A 2 20.41 -43.85 39.05
C LEU A 2 19.84 -45.03 38.26
N GLY A 3 18.74 -45.62 38.74
CA GLY A 3 18.08 -46.76 38.11
C GLY A 3 17.71 -46.47 36.64
N LYS A 4 17.92 -47.48 35.78
CA LYS A 4 17.70 -47.46 34.31
C LYS A 4 16.36 -46.80 33.90
N SER A 5 15.33 -46.94 34.73
CA SER A 5 14.00 -46.32 34.60
C SER A 5 14.02 -44.77 34.66
N ARG A 6 14.76 -44.17 35.61
CA ARG A 6 14.86 -42.71 35.75
C ARG A 6 15.57 -42.08 34.55
N ARG A 7 16.60 -42.74 33.99
CA ARG A 7 17.29 -42.25 32.78
C ARG A 7 16.36 -42.20 31.57
N ARG A 8 15.52 -43.23 31.37
CA ARG A 8 14.55 -43.25 30.24
C ARG A 8 13.51 -42.13 30.33
N ARG A 9 12.97 -41.86 31.52
CA ARG A 9 12.01 -40.76 31.72
C ARG A 9 12.63 -39.38 31.46
N LEU A 10 13.89 -39.17 31.87
CA LEU A 10 14.60 -37.92 31.64
C LEU A 10 14.83 -37.66 30.14
N VAL A 11 15.30 -38.68 29.41
CA VAL A 11 15.56 -38.58 27.97
C VAL A 11 14.27 -38.29 27.19
N SER A 12 13.16 -38.95 27.54
CA SER A 12 11.85 -38.68 26.90
C SER A 12 11.37 -37.23 27.12
N ARG A 13 11.56 -36.68 28.33
CA ARG A 13 11.20 -35.28 28.62
C ARG A 13 12.05 -34.29 27.82
N ILE A 14 13.35 -34.56 27.66
CA ILE A 14 14.25 -33.73 26.86
C ILE A 14 13.86 -33.75 25.38
N ILE A 15 13.56 -34.93 24.82
CA ILE A 15 13.15 -35.07 23.42
C ILE A 15 11.83 -34.34 23.16
N ASN A 16 10.85 -34.46 24.06
CA ASN A 16 9.56 -33.78 23.91
C ASN A 16 9.71 -32.26 24.04
N ALA A 17 10.53 -31.78 24.98
CA ALA A 17 10.82 -30.35 25.11
C ALA A 17 11.55 -29.78 23.88
N ALA A 18 12.50 -30.53 23.30
CA ALA A 18 13.18 -30.14 22.08
C ALA A 18 12.23 -30.08 20.88
N ARG A 19 11.32 -31.05 20.74
CA ARG A 19 10.28 -31.05 19.69
C ARG A 19 9.34 -29.86 19.79
N SER A 20 8.87 -29.52 21.01
CA SER A 20 8.02 -28.36 21.21
C SER A 20 8.74 -27.04 20.90
N LEU A 21 10.03 -26.92 21.26
CA LEU A 21 10.84 -25.74 20.92
C LEU A 21 11.07 -25.58 19.41
N VAL A 22 11.31 -26.67 18.69
CA VAL A 22 11.45 -26.66 17.22
C VAL A 22 10.12 -26.30 16.56
N LEU A 23 8.99 -26.81 17.05
CA LEU A 23 7.66 -26.48 16.50
C LEU A 23 7.29 -25.01 16.73
N ILE A 24 7.60 -24.46 17.91
CA ILE A 24 7.40 -23.03 18.21
C ILE A 24 8.33 -22.15 17.36
N GLY A 25 9.59 -22.58 17.16
CA GLY A 25 10.53 -21.90 16.26
C GLY A 25 10.05 -21.91 14.81
N LEU A 26 9.50 -23.03 14.32
CA LEU A 26 8.92 -23.14 12.99
C LEU A 26 7.64 -22.31 12.82
N LEU A 27 6.80 -22.20 13.86
CA LEU A 27 5.59 -21.34 13.84
C LEU A 27 5.93 -19.85 13.92
N ALA A 28 7.03 -19.49 14.59
CA ALA A 28 7.54 -18.11 14.60
C ALA A 28 8.29 -17.77 13.30
N ALA A 29 8.86 -18.77 12.63
CA ALA A 29 9.58 -18.62 11.36
C ALA A 29 8.69 -18.84 10.12
N SER A 30 7.47 -19.37 10.28
CA SER A 30 6.44 -19.32 9.25
C SER A 30 5.95 -17.88 9.13
N GLY A 31 6.81 -17.06 8.51
CA GLY A 31 6.57 -15.67 8.21
C GLY A 31 5.33 -15.57 7.34
N LEU A 32 4.20 -15.29 7.97
CA LEU A 32 3.14 -14.57 7.28
C LEU A 32 3.84 -13.32 6.71
N ALA A 33 3.74 -13.12 5.40
CA ALA A 33 4.29 -11.93 4.75
C ALA A 33 3.79 -10.73 5.56
N GLN A 34 4.71 -10.10 6.29
CA GLN A 34 4.34 -9.01 7.18
C GLN A 34 4.01 -7.84 6.27
N ALA A 35 2.80 -7.31 6.40
CA ALA A 35 2.39 -6.14 5.63
C ALA A 35 3.40 -5.01 5.83
N THR A 36 3.96 -4.54 4.72
CA THR A 36 4.71 -3.30 4.74
C THR A 36 3.69 -2.18 4.64
N ILE A 37 3.53 -1.45 5.72
CA ILE A 37 2.79 -0.20 5.68
C ILE A 37 3.73 0.86 5.14
N TYR A 38 3.29 1.59 4.13
CA TYR A 38 4.01 2.72 3.55
C TYR A 38 3.34 4.01 4.01
N ASN A 39 4.14 4.99 4.43
CA ASN A 39 3.69 6.36 4.60
C ASN A 39 3.79 7.10 3.26
N VAL A 40 2.79 7.93 2.97
CA VAL A 40 2.86 8.92 1.90
C VAL A 40 3.71 10.09 2.40
N LEU A 41 4.88 10.28 1.78
CA LEU A 41 5.79 11.37 2.13
C LEU A 41 5.49 12.64 1.36
N ASP A 42 5.14 12.50 0.08
CA ASP A 42 5.03 13.63 -0.82
C ASP A 42 4.11 13.32 -2.01
N VAL A 43 3.49 14.36 -2.55
CA VAL A 43 2.84 14.34 -3.87
C VAL A 43 3.84 14.92 -4.84
N LEU A 44 4.38 14.08 -5.72
CA LEU A 44 5.42 14.50 -6.63
C LEU A 44 4.82 15.43 -7.68
N PRO A 45 5.29 16.69 -7.77
CA PRO A 45 4.90 17.54 -8.86
C PRO A 45 5.47 16.99 -10.16
N GLY A 46 4.86 17.36 -11.27
CA GLY A 46 5.53 17.24 -12.55
C GLY A 46 4.84 18.07 -13.63
N GLY A 47 5.31 17.86 -14.86
CA GLY A 47 4.89 18.65 -16.03
C GLY A 47 3.51 18.24 -16.54
N SER A 48 3.33 18.19 -17.85
CA SER A 48 2.08 17.76 -18.49
C SER A 48 1.91 16.24 -18.55
N GLY A 49 0.65 15.77 -18.60
CA GLY A 49 0.29 14.36 -18.77
C GLY A 49 0.56 13.52 -17.52
N PHE A 50 0.87 12.23 -17.69
CA PHE A 50 1.06 11.27 -16.57
C PHE A 50 2.26 11.54 -15.65
N ASN A 51 3.08 12.54 -15.98
CA ASN A 51 4.13 13.01 -15.10
C ASN A 51 3.62 14.05 -14.10
N ALA A 52 2.40 14.56 -14.28
CA ALA A 52 1.74 15.52 -13.42
C ALA A 52 1.09 14.87 -12.20
N SER A 53 0.69 15.72 -11.25
CA SER A 53 -0.20 15.39 -10.15
C SER A 53 -1.33 16.41 -10.17
N LEU A 54 -2.46 16.06 -10.80
CA LEU A 54 -3.57 16.97 -11.10
C LEU A 54 -4.91 16.26 -11.33
N PHE A 55 -5.98 17.03 -11.31
CA PHE A 55 -7.26 16.67 -11.91
C PHE A 55 -7.37 17.28 -13.31
N HIS A 56 -7.93 16.52 -14.25
CA HIS A 56 -8.22 16.98 -15.61
C HIS A 56 -9.61 16.58 -16.05
N ASN A 57 -10.08 17.24 -17.10
CA ASN A 57 -11.34 16.88 -17.74
C ASN A 57 -11.18 15.57 -18.52
N SER A 58 -11.83 14.49 -18.08
CA SER A 58 -11.78 13.19 -18.75
C SER A 58 -12.93 12.95 -19.75
N SER A 59 -13.67 14.00 -20.12
CA SER A 59 -14.74 13.89 -21.12
C SER A 59 -14.16 13.73 -22.51
N GLY A 60 -14.53 12.63 -23.17
CA GLY A 60 -14.09 12.34 -24.53
C GLY A 60 -13.95 10.85 -24.79
N THR A 61 -13.38 10.53 -25.95
CA THR A 61 -13.07 9.15 -26.36
C THR A 61 -11.79 8.62 -25.73
N ASN A 62 -10.95 9.50 -25.18
CA ASN A 62 -9.77 9.15 -24.43
C ASN A 62 -9.77 9.85 -23.06
N PRO A 63 -10.29 9.22 -22.01
CA PRO A 63 -10.38 9.85 -20.68
C PRO A 63 -9.02 10.14 -20.05
N GLN A 64 -7.94 9.62 -20.63
CA GLN A 64 -6.56 9.81 -20.19
C GLN A 64 -6.00 11.19 -20.54
N THR A 65 -6.67 11.94 -21.40
CA THR A 65 -6.19 13.24 -21.84
C THR A 65 -7.27 14.28 -21.66
N GLY A 66 -6.87 15.50 -21.31
CA GLY A 66 -7.82 16.58 -21.06
C GLY A 66 -7.16 17.87 -20.63
N SER A 67 -7.97 18.92 -20.53
CA SER A 67 -7.56 20.17 -19.91
C SER A 67 -7.44 20.01 -18.41
N THR A 68 -6.38 20.56 -17.81
CA THR A 68 -6.22 20.64 -16.35
C THR A 68 -7.39 21.38 -15.71
N ILE A 69 -7.93 20.80 -14.65
CA ILE A 69 -8.94 21.40 -13.77
C ILE A 69 -8.26 22.01 -12.54
N SER A 70 -7.37 21.25 -11.88
CA SER A 70 -6.65 21.68 -10.68
C SER A 70 -5.38 20.89 -10.48
N ASP A 71 -4.28 21.56 -10.10
CA ASP A 71 -3.03 20.90 -9.73
C ASP A 71 -3.03 20.52 -8.24
N PHE A 72 -2.20 19.54 -7.89
CA PHE A 72 -1.95 19.16 -6.49
C PHE A 72 -0.74 19.93 -5.98
N THR A 73 -0.84 20.47 -4.78
CA THR A 73 0.33 21.08 -4.13
C THR A 73 1.26 19.96 -3.63
N GLY A 74 2.56 20.14 -3.82
CA GLY A 74 3.60 19.17 -3.43
C GLY A 74 3.82 19.04 -1.92
N ASN A 75 2.76 19.11 -1.13
CA ASN A 75 2.73 18.72 0.27
C ASN A 75 1.55 17.77 0.44
N ALA A 76 1.82 16.46 0.49
CA ALA A 76 0.81 15.51 0.98
C ALA A 76 0.43 15.91 2.42
N VAL A 77 -0.86 16.02 2.72
CA VAL A 77 -1.29 16.42 4.08
C VAL A 77 -1.09 15.26 5.06
N SER A 78 -1.30 14.02 4.60
CA SER A 78 -0.93 12.76 5.27
C SER A 78 -1.47 11.56 4.48
N GLY A 79 -0.90 10.36 4.66
CA GLY A 79 -1.57 9.14 4.18
C GLY A 79 -0.75 7.87 4.38
N THR A 80 -1.40 6.71 4.20
CA THR A 80 -0.76 5.40 4.25
C THR A 80 -1.24 4.47 3.13
N TYR A 81 -0.39 3.52 2.76
CA TYR A 81 -0.73 2.41 1.88
C TYR A 81 -0.27 1.08 2.51
N ASN A 82 -1.12 0.06 2.51
CA ASN A 82 -0.80 -1.26 3.04
C ASN A 82 -0.70 -2.27 1.88
N ASP A 83 0.50 -2.78 1.62
CA ASP A 83 0.79 -3.62 0.45
C ASP A 83 0.18 -5.04 0.48
N VAL A 84 -0.31 -5.49 1.64
CA VAL A 84 -0.98 -6.80 1.78
C VAL A 84 -2.48 -6.66 1.59
N THR A 85 -3.08 -5.63 2.19
CA THR A 85 -4.54 -5.40 2.10
C THR A 85 -4.93 -4.58 0.88
N GLY A 86 -3.98 -3.87 0.28
CA GLY A 86 -4.21 -2.91 -0.79
C GLY A 86 -4.84 -1.59 -0.33
N LEU A 87 -5.11 -1.41 0.96
CA LEU A 87 -5.77 -0.22 1.47
C LEU A 87 -4.87 1.01 1.28
N LEU A 88 -5.35 1.99 0.50
CA LEU A 88 -4.82 3.34 0.43
C LEU A 88 -5.76 4.27 1.19
N ASP A 89 -5.21 5.18 2.00
CA ASP A 89 -5.93 6.27 2.65
C ASP A 89 -5.01 7.50 2.70
N VAL A 90 -5.35 8.54 1.95
CA VAL A 90 -4.51 9.74 1.80
C VAL A 90 -5.36 11.01 1.68
N THR A 91 -4.88 12.08 2.30
CA THR A 91 -5.40 13.45 2.16
C THR A 91 -4.38 14.31 1.42
N ILE A 92 -4.84 14.99 0.37
CA ILE A 92 -3.99 15.82 -0.51
C ILE A 92 -4.57 17.22 -0.58
N ALA A 93 -3.70 18.24 -0.58
CA ALA A 93 -4.08 19.63 -0.75
C ALA A 93 -4.05 20.05 -2.23
N LEU A 94 -5.08 20.78 -2.65
CA LEU A 94 -5.18 21.38 -3.97
C LEU A 94 -4.55 22.78 -3.98
N ASP A 95 -4.10 23.22 -5.16
CA ASP A 95 -3.64 24.60 -5.32
C ASP A 95 -4.80 25.60 -5.18
N GLY A 96 -4.46 26.82 -4.74
CA GLY A 96 -5.39 27.93 -4.59
C GLY A 96 -6.46 27.70 -3.52
N ALA A 97 -7.72 27.97 -3.89
CA ALA A 97 -8.88 27.88 -2.99
C ALA A 97 -9.50 26.47 -2.92
N GLY A 98 -8.89 25.46 -3.55
CA GLY A 98 -9.49 24.12 -3.72
C GLY A 98 -9.65 23.30 -2.43
N GLY A 99 -8.99 23.69 -1.33
CA GLY A 99 -9.02 22.92 -0.09
C GLY A 99 -8.22 21.61 -0.20
N THR A 100 -8.73 20.55 0.43
CA THR A 100 -8.18 19.19 0.34
C THR A 100 -9.17 18.22 -0.30
N PHE A 101 -8.65 17.07 -0.74
CA PHE A 101 -9.43 15.88 -1.04
C PHE A 101 -8.85 14.65 -0.34
N ASN A 102 -9.72 13.70 -0.01
CA ASN A 102 -9.38 12.40 0.51
C ASN A 102 -9.54 11.36 -0.59
N LEU A 103 -8.55 10.47 -0.71
CA LEU A 103 -8.63 9.25 -1.50
C LEU A 103 -8.54 8.05 -0.55
N ASN A 104 -9.54 7.20 -0.57
CA ASN A 104 -9.54 5.98 0.21
C ASN A 104 -10.16 4.81 -0.54
N GLY A 105 -9.53 3.64 -0.47
CA GLY A 105 -10.02 2.46 -1.16
C GLY A 105 -8.96 1.39 -1.30
N LEU A 106 -9.21 0.43 -2.19
CA LEU A 106 -8.41 -0.77 -2.32
C LEU A 106 -7.69 -0.77 -3.68
N LEU A 107 -6.36 -0.69 -3.61
CA LEU A 107 -5.45 -0.81 -4.72
C LEU A 107 -4.69 -2.13 -4.60
N VAL A 108 -4.88 -3.04 -5.56
CA VAL A 108 -4.15 -4.29 -5.57
C VAL A 108 -3.10 -4.22 -6.66
N PHE A 109 -1.84 -4.27 -6.30
CA PHE A 109 -0.76 -4.40 -7.28
C PHE A 109 -0.39 -5.88 -7.47
N SER A 110 -0.05 -6.26 -8.69
CA SER A 110 0.48 -7.57 -9.03
C SER A 110 1.90 -7.74 -8.47
N GLY A 111 2.42 -8.97 -8.55
CA GLY A 111 3.83 -9.24 -8.20
C GLY A 111 4.85 -8.51 -9.09
N THR A 112 4.43 -7.96 -10.24
CA THR A 112 5.27 -7.12 -11.10
C THR A 112 5.18 -5.63 -10.76
N GLY A 113 4.36 -5.24 -9.76
CA GLY A 113 4.18 -3.85 -9.36
C GLY A 113 3.21 -3.07 -10.24
N GLU A 114 2.40 -3.76 -11.03
CA GLU A 114 1.35 -3.17 -11.88
C GLU A 114 0.00 -3.25 -11.19
N LEU A 115 -0.83 -2.24 -11.33
CA LEU A 115 -2.16 -2.26 -10.74
C LEU A 115 -3.03 -3.32 -11.40
N ASN A 116 -3.67 -4.14 -10.57
CA ASN A 116 -4.69 -5.09 -10.99
C ASN A 116 -5.96 -4.34 -11.40
N GLY A 117 -6.65 -4.86 -12.41
CA GLY A 117 -7.97 -4.37 -12.79
C GLY A 117 -8.93 -4.48 -11.61
N ASN A 118 -9.90 -3.56 -11.57
CA ASN A 118 -10.90 -3.40 -10.50
C ASN A 118 -10.42 -2.68 -9.23
N SER A 119 -9.22 -2.09 -9.23
CA SER A 119 -8.85 -1.16 -8.18
C SER A 119 -9.77 0.06 -8.24
N GLN A 120 -10.21 0.55 -7.07
CA GLN A 120 -11.17 1.64 -6.93
C GLN A 120 -10.81 2.50 -5.72
N LEU A 121 -10.95 3.81 -5.86
CA LEU A 121 -10.77 4.78 -4.78
C LEU A 121 -11.99 5.69 -4.69
N SER A 122 -12.52 5.85 -3.49
CA SER A 122 -13.46 6.92 -3.18
C SER A 122 -12.70 8.24 -3.11
N LEU A 123 -13.23 9.26 -3.78
CA LEU A 123 -12.69 10.61 -3.86
C LEU A 123 -13.67 11.57 -3.17
N VAL A 124 -13.21 12.23 -2.10
CA VAL A 124 -14.03 13.15 -1.31
C VAL A 124 -13.33 14.49 -1.13
N PHE A 125 -13.87 15.53 -1.75
CA PHE A 125 -13.39 16.91 -1.61
C PHE A 125 -13.95 17.58 -0.36
N SER A 126 -13.13 18.38 0.30
CA SER A 126 -13.53 19.24 1.42
C SER A 126 -14.40 20.42 0.97
N ASN A 127 -14.13 20.95 -0.23
CA ASN A 127 -14.83 22.08 -0.83
C ASN A 127 -15.20 21.75 -2.29
N PRO A 128 -16.20 20.88 -2.53
CA PRO A 128 -16.56 20.47 -3.88
C PRO A 128 -17.08 21.66 -4.72
N THR A 129 -16.77 21.63 -6.01
CA THR A 129 -17.27 22.54 -7.04
C THR A 129 -17.98 21.75 -8.14
N ALA A 130 -18.48 22.42 -9.19
CA ALA A 130 -19.05 21.71 -10.34
C ALA A 130 -18.00 20.82 -11.05
N ALA A 131 -16.74 21.26 -11.12
CA ALA A 131 -15.66 20.53 -11.77
C ALA A 131 -14.91 19.57 -10.84
N LEU A 132 -14.99 19.79 -9.52
CA LEU A 132 -14.35 18.96 -8.49
C LEU A 132 -15.43 18.42 -7.55
N HIS A 133 -15.97 17.26 -7.84
CA HIS A 133 -17.09 16.67 -7.11
C HIS A 133 -16.70 15.31 -6.53
N ASN A 134 -17.37 14.91 -5.46
CA ASN A 134 -17.13 13.61 -4.84
C ASN A 134 -17.56 12.50 -5.80
N ASP A 135 -16.71 11.49 -5.96
CA ASP A 135 -16.97 10.40 -6.89
C ASP A 135 -16.17 9.15 -6.48
N GLU A 136 -16.21 8.13 -7.33
CA GLU A 136 -15.39 6.94 -7.26
C GLU A 136 -14.53 6.84 -8.53
N LEU A 137 -13.22 6.78 -8.32
CA LEU A 137 -12.25 6.62 -9.39
C LEU A 137 -12.03 5.13 -9.66
N GLY A 138 -12.19 4.74 -10.91
CA GLY A 138 -11.81 3.43 -11.41
C GLY A 138 -10.42 3.51 -12.02
N PHE A 139 -9.68 2.39 -11.99
CA PHE A 139 -8.33 2.32 -12.53
C PHE A 139 -8.16 1.15 -13.49
N GLN A 140 -7.78 1.46 -14.73
CA GLN A 140 -7.45 0.47 -15.75
C GLN A 140 -6.26 -0.40 -15.30
N SER A 141 -6.31 -1.70 -15.58
CA SER A 141 -5.24 -2.63 -15.25
C SER A 141 -3.99 -2.37 -16.09
N GLY A 142 -2.82 -2.49 -15.47
CA GLY A 142 -1.54 -2.52 -16.18
C GLY A 142 -1.16 -1.17 -16.82
N TYR A 143 -0.34 -1.25 -17.88
CA TYR A 143 0.19 -0.09 -18.60
C TYR A 143 -0.89 0.60 -19.40
N VAL A 144 -1.29 1.78 -18.93
CA VAL A 144 -2.33 2.55 -19.61
C VAL A 144 -1.81 3.29 -20.85
N CYS A 145 -0.49 3.54 -20.98
CA CYS A 145 0.15 3.95 -22.25
C CYS A 145 1.71 4.02 -22.15
N CYS A 146 2.38 4.19 -23.31
CA CYS A 146 3.75 4.73 -23.51
C CYS A 146 4.90 4.12 -22.68
N GLY A 147 4.92 2.79 -22.56
CA GLY A 147 5.82 2.07 -21.65
C GLY A 147 7.33 2.28 -21.79
N SER A 148 8.01 1.79 -20.74
CA SER A 148 9.45 1.51 -20.54
C SER A 148 10.31 2.52 -19.78
N SER A 149 9.73 3.60 -19.23
CA SER A 149 10.53 4.64 -18.54
C SER A 149 10.47 4.64 -17.01
N GLY A 150 9.74 3.71 -16.37
CA GLY A 150 9.67 3.62 -14.91
C GLY A 150 8.89 4.78 -14.25
N GLN A 151 8.03 5.45 -15.02
CA GLN A 151 7.02 6.42 -14.56
C GLN A 151 5.64 6.04 -15.11
N ASP A 152 5.46 4.74 -15.39
CA ASP A 152 4.28 4.25 -16.08
C ASP A 152 3.06 4.43 -15.18
N PRO A 153 1.90 4.91 -15.68
CA PRO A 153 0.70 5.03 -14.87
C PRO A 153 0.30 3.68 -14.28
N ASN A 154 -0.32 3.70 -13.10
CA ASN A 154 -0.79 2.51 -12.40
C ASN A 154 0.34 1.53 -12.04
N SER A 155 1.49 2.06 -11.58
CA SER A 155 2.67 1.28 -11.21
C SER A 155 3.24 1.66 -9.84
N PHE A 156 4.07 0.76 -9.30
CA PHE A 156 4.73 0.87 -7.99
C PHE A 156 6.26 0.78 -8.11
N ILE A 157 6.87 1.52 -9.04
CA ILE A 157 8.31 1.46 -9.33
C ILE A 157 8.84 2.85 -9.71
N ASP A 158 10.05 3.20 -9.28
CA ASP A 158 10.90 4.14 -9.99
C ASP A 158 12.20 3.46 -10.47
N SER A 159 12.81 4.00 -11.53
CA SER A 159 14.04 3.46 -12.13
C SER A 159 15.28 3.48 -11.21
N GLY A 160 15.20 4.14 -10.06
CA GLY A 160 16.25 4.26 -9.03
C GLY A 160 16.00 3.39 -7.79
N GLY A 161 14.95 2.56 -7.77
CA GLY A 161 14.58 1.72 -6.64
C GLY A 161 13.80 2.44 -5.53
N ASN A 162 13.43 3.71 -5.71
CA ASN A 162 12.46 4.36 -4.82
C ASN A 162 11.06 3.80 -5.07
N LYS A 163 10.24 3.81 -4.01
CA LYS A 163 8.82 3.44 -4.12
C LYS A 163 8.01 4.68 -4.48
N ILE A 164 7.79 4.86 -5.78
CA ILE A 164 6.83 5.82 -6.30
C ILE A 164 5.58 5.03 -6.70
N MET A 165 4.43 5.47 -6.23
CA MET A 165 3.13 4.99 -6.71
C MET A 165 2.60 6.01 -7.70
N THR A 166 2.36 5.59 -8.93
CA THR A 166 1.71 6.39 -9.96
C THR A 166 0.31 5.82 -10.18
N LEU A 167 -0.70 6.68 -10.17
CA LEU A 167 -2.09 6.32 -10.38
C LEU A 167 -2.67 7.21 -11.45
N TRP A 168 -3.34 6.59 -12.40
CA TRP A 168 -4.24 7.28 -13.30
C TRP A 168 -5.61 6.60 -13.28
N GLY A 169 -6.63 7.41 -12.99
CA GLY A 169 -8.00 6.97 -12.88
C GLY A 169 -8.96 8.02 -13.41
N ALA A 170 -10.20 7.62 -13.67
CA ALA A 170 -11.29 8.53 -13.97
C ALA A 170 -12.57 8.08 -13.26
N ASN A 171 -13.47 9.03 -13.03
CA ASN A 171 -14.74 8.73 -12.40
C ASN A 171 -15.55 7.76 -13.25
N TYR A 172 -16.08 6.67 -12.68
CA TYR A 172 -16.75 5.64 -13.49
C TYR A 172 -18.29 5.55 -13.30
N GLY A 173 -18.87 6.46 -12.52
CA GLY A 173 -20.32 6.63 -12.35
C GLY A 173 -21.02 5.48 -11.61
N GLY A 174 -20.29 4.83 -10.71
CA GLY A 174 -20.80 3.86 -9.73
C GLY A 174 -20.89 2.41 -10.23
N GLY A 175 -21.02 1.49 -9.28
CA GLY A 175 -21.08 0.05 -9.52
C GLY A 175 -19.70 -0.61 -9.53
N THR A 176 -19.55 -1.73 -10.25
CA THR A 176 -18.25 -2.42 -10.37
C THR A 176 -17.50 -1.91 -11.60
N PHE A 177 -16.37 -1.24 -11.39
CA PHE A 177 -15.46 -0.90 -12.49
C PHE A 177 -14.83 -2.17 -13.05
N ASN A 178 -14.96 -2.42 -14.35
CA ASN A 178 -14.50 -3.64 -15.03
C ASN A 178 -13.13 -3.50 -15.70
N GLY A 179 -12.40 -2.41 -15.43
CA GLY A 179 -11.14 -2.13 -16.11
C GLY A 179 -11.29 -1.38 -17.42
N ASP A 180 -12.48 -0.88 -17.79
CA ASP A 180 -12.68 -0.11 -19.02
C ASP A 180 -13.51 1.16 -18.79
N TYR A 181 -13.11 2.24 -19.43
CA TYR A 181 -13.84 3.51 -19.43
C TYR A 181 -14.76 3.57 -20.63
N GLY A 182 -15.69 2.63 -20.68
CA GLY A 182 -16.74 2.63 -21.70
C GLY A 182 -17.48 3.97 -21.77
N PRO A 183 -18.17 4.25 -22.88
CA PRO A 183 -18.73 5.57 -23.19
C PRO A 183 -19.88 6.02 -22.28
N ASN A 184 -20.34 5.16 -21.36
CA ASN A 184 -21.49 5.44 -20.51
C ASN A 184 -21.31 4.77 -19.13
N PRO A 185 -21.47 5.50 -18.01
CA PRO A 185 -21.75 6.94 -17.92
C PRO A 185 -20.61 7.84 -18.45
N PRO A 186 -20.92 9.10 -18.83
CA PRO A 186 -19.88 10.05 -19.22
C PRO A 186 -18.88 10.23 -18.07
N ARG A 187 -17.62 10.34 -18.45
CA ARG A 187 -16.48 10.64 -17.58
C ARG A 187 -16.24 12.13 -17.70
N ASP A 188 -16.06 12.83 -16.60
CA ASP A 188 -15.76 14.27 -16.62
C ASP A 188 -14.64 14.66 -15.65
N LEU A 189 -14.24 13.75 -14.76
CA LEU A 189 -13.15 13.93 -13.82
C LEU A 189 -12.12 12.80 -13.94
N GLY A 190 -10.95 13.16 -14.48
CA GLY A 190 -9.75 12.33 -14.51
C GLY A 190 -8.75 12.79 -13.46
N MET A 191 -7.90 11.86 -13.01
CA MET A 191 -6.87 12.10 -12.02
C MET A 191 -5.54 11.49 -12.48
N ASP A 192 -4.49 12.30 -12.46
CA ASP A 192 -3.10 11.87 -12.49
C ASP A 192 -2.51 12.09 -11.09
N LEU A 193 -1.97 11.05 -10.46
CA LEU A 193 -1.41 11.16 -9.11
C LEU A 193 -0.09 10.41 -8.98
N ARG A 194 0.91 11.10 -8.40
CA ARG A 194 2.22 10.51 -8.11
C ARG A 194 2.56 10.67 -6.64
N LEU A 195 2.68 9.56 -5.93
CA LEU A 195 2.97 9.53 -4.50
C LEU A 195 4.38 8.99 -4.26
N LYS A 196 5.16 9.72 -3.47
CA LYS A 196 6.41 9.20 -2.90
C LYS A 196 6.10 8.46 -1.61
N LEU A 197 6.50 7.20 -1.55
CA LEU A 197 6.22 6.32 -0.42
C LEU A 197 7.48 5.94 0.35
N THR A 198 7.35 5.74 1.65
CA THR A 198 8.41 5.16 2.48
C THR A 198 7.85 4.07 3.36
N ALA A 199 8.55 2.93 3.46
CA ALA A 199 8.16 1.87 4.37
C ALA A 199 8.25 2.37 5.81
N VAL A 200 7.17 2.22 6.58
CA VAL A 200 7.16 2.49 8.01
C VAL A 200 8.11 1.49 8.67
N PRO A 201 9.18 1.96 9.33
CA PRO A 201 10.06 1.05 10.05
C PRO A 201 9.25 0.26 11.06
N LEU A 202 9.39 -1.07 11.04
CA LEU A 202 8.77 -1.90 12.06
C LEU A 202 9.22 -1.37 13.43
N PRO A 203 8.28 -1.12 14.37
CA PRO A 203 8.62 -0.52 15.65
C PRO A 203 9.75 -1.30 16.30
N ALA A 204 10.76 -0.58 16.81
CA ALA A 204 11.83 -1.18 17.61
C ALA A 204 11.29 -2.06 18.75
N ALA A 205 10.04 -1.81 19.17
CA ALA A 205 9.28 -2.65 20.09
C ALA A 205 9.25 -4.14 19.69
N VAL A 206 9.21 -4.51 18.41
CA VAL A 206 9.26 -5.93 17.99
C VAL A 206 10.62 -6.55 18.37
N TRP A 207 11.71 -5.82 18.15
CA TRP A 207 13.05 -6.24 18.56
C TRP A 207 13.24 -6.25 20.07
N LEU A 208 12.71 -5.24 20.78
CA LEU A 208 12.73 -5.17 22.23
C LEU A 208 11.90 -6.30 22.86
N PHE A 209 10.74 -6.59 22.29
CA PHE A 209 9.89 -7.69 22.74
C PHE A 209 10.55 -9.04 22.46
N GLY A 210 11.11 -9.23 21.25
CA GLY A 210 11.83 -10.44 20.90
C GLY A 210 13.07 -10.68 21.78
N SER A 211 13.87 -9.65 22.01
CA SER A 211 15.06 -9.73 22.88
C SER A 211 14.67 -9.92 24.36
N GLY A 212 13.62 -9.25 24.83
CA GLY A 212 13.06 -9.45 26.17
C GLY A 212 12.58 -10.88 26.40
N LEU A 213 11.89 -11.48 25.43
CA LEU A 213 11.42 -12.86 25.50
C LEU A 213 12.58 -13.87 25.53
N LEU A 214 13.62 -13.64 24.71
CA LEU A 214 14.84 -14.45 24.75
C LEU A 214 15.57 -14.33 26.09
N GLY A 215 15.62 -13.12 26.66
CA GLY A 215 16.16 -12.87 28.00
C GLY A 215 15.41 -13.69 29.06
N LEU A 216 14.08 -13.63 29.06
CA LEU A 216 13.23 -14.37 29.99
C LEU A 216 13.41 -15.89 29.87
N ALA A 217 13.50 -16.41 28.63
CA ALA A 217 13.77 -17.82 28.39
C ALA A 217 15.14 -18.26 28.97
N GLY A 218 16.15 -17.39 28.90
CA GLY A 218 17.46 -17.60 29.54
C GLY A 218 17.36 -17.73 31.06
N VAL A 219 16.58 -16.85 31.71
CA VAL A 219 16.36 -16.87 33.17
C VAL A 219 15.69 -18.18 33.60
N VAL A 220 14.64 -18.61 32.89
CA VAL A 220 13.93 -19.87 33.19
C VAL A 220 14.86 -21.08 33.06
N ARG A 221 15.72 -21.11 32.03
CA ARG A 221 16.72 -22.20 31.85
C ARG A 221 17.73 -22.26 32.99
N ARG A 222 18.17 -21.11 33.50
CA ARG A 222 19.10 -21.05 34.63
C ARG A 222 18.47 -21.62 35.91
N LYS A 223 17.21 -21.27 36.16
CA LYS A 223 16.46 -21.76 37.34
C LYS A 223 16.30 -23.29 37.36
N ASN A 224 16.20 -23.93 36.20
CA ASN A 224 16.06 -25.40 36.12
C ASN A 224 17.38 -26.17 36.27
N ARG A 225 18.53 -25.48 36.33
CA ARG A 225 19.86 -26.08 36.49
C ARG A 225 20.45 -25.91 37.88
N ALA A 226 19.87 -25.04 38.70
CA ALA A 226 20.16 -24.89 40.12
C ALA A 226 19.20 -25.76 40.94
#